data_AF-A0A1Q2LFI7-F1
#
_entry.id   AF-A0A1Q2LFI7-F1
#
_cell.length_a   1.000
_cell.length_b   1.000
_cell.length_c   1.000
_cell.angle_alpha   90.00
_cell.angle_beta   90.00
_cell.angle_gamma   90.00
#
_symmetry.space_group_name_H-M   'P 1'
#
loop_
_entity.id
_entity.type
_entity.pdbx_description
1 polymer ?
#
loop_
_entity_poly.entity_id
_entity_poly.type
_entity_poly.pdbx_seq_one_letter_code
_entity_poly.pdbx_strand_id
1 'polypeptide(L)'
;MKGERQEHIEGSLTQNIQREMFLDIQQNFSTNVKENLATNAKSMQHNIEEQYSLQADNTTLELQSDCSIQAGNEIAYKVGETTITISGDKIILKAGGVEVVINSNGLVVKGGEVKSE
;
A
#
# COMPACT_ATOMS: atom_id res chain seq x y z
N MET A 1 9.91 -23.48 26.95
CA MET A 1 11.38 -23.52 26.80
C MET A 1 11.93 -22.22 27.37
N LYS A 2 13.10 -22.22 28.02
CA LYS A 2 13.81 -20.99 28.39
C LYS A 2 15.03 -20.90 27.47
N GLY A 3 15.17 -19.79 26.74
CA GLY A 3 16.24 -19.60 25.75
C GLY A 3 15.76 -19.66 24.30
N GLU A 4 16.72 -19.61 23.38
CA GLU A 4 16.51 -19.62 21.94
C GLU A 4 16.07 -21.00 21.43
N ARG A 5 15.23 -21.02 20.38
CA ARG A 5 14.87 -22.23 19.63
C ARG A 5 15.20 -22.01 18.16
N GLN A 6 15.92 -22.95 17.57
CA GLN A 6 16.18 -23.01 16.13
C GLN A 6 15.64 -24.32 15.57
N GLU A 7 15.01 -24.27 14.39
CA GLU A 7 14.51 -25.44 13.66
C GLU A 7 15.00 -25.35 12.22
N HIS A 8 15.61 -26.43 11.73
CA HIS A 8 16.11 -26.54 10.36
C HIS A 8 15.50 -27.78 9.72
N ILE A 9 14.93 -27.60 8.52
CA ILE A 9 14.24 -28.66 7.77
C ILE A 9 14.84 -28.66 6.37
N GLU A 10 15.49 -29.77 6.00
CA GLU A 10 16.08 -29.93 4.66
C GLU A 10 15.02 -30.24 3.58
N GLY A 11 13.89 -30.81 3.99
CA GLY A 11 12.75 -31.14 3.14
C GLY A 11 11.59 -30.13 3.26
N SER A 12 10.36 -30.64 3.22
CA SER A 12 9.15 -29.82 3.37
C SER A 12 8.62 -29.84 4.81
N LEU A 13 7.97 -28.74 5.20
CA LEU A 13 7.18 -28.64 6.43
C LEU A 13 5.72 -28.40 6.07
N THR A 14 4.83 -29.25 6.59
CA THR A 14 3.38 -29.04 6.52
C THR A 14 2.83 -28.95 7.94
N GLN A 15 2.09 -27.88 8.22
CA GLN A 15 1.39 -27.69 9.50
C GLN A 15 -0.11 -27.56 9.22
N ASN A 16 -0.91 -28.39 9.89
CA ASN A 16 -2.37 -28.31 9.81
C ASN A 16 -2.93 -27.93 11.19
N ILE A 17 -3.73 -26.88 11.23
CA ILE A 17 -4.34 -26.35 12.45
C ILE A 17 -5.84 -26.29 12.22
N GLN A 18 -6.59 -27.09 12.98
CA GLN A 18 -8.04 -27.25 12.77
C GLN A 18 -8.88 -26.10 13.33
N ARG A 19 -8.31 -25.30 14.22
CA ARG A 19 -9.03 -24.21 14.90
C ARG A 19 -8.30 -22.90 14.73
N GLU A 20 -7.31 -22.64 15.57
CA GLU A 20 -6.72 -21.31 15.69
C GLU A 20 -5.21 -21.41 15.96
N MET A 21 -4.47 -20.42 15.47
CA MET A 21 -3.06 -20.19 15.78
C MET A 21 -2.92 -18.75 16.27
N PHE A 22 -2.25 -18.57 17.41
CA PHE A 22 -1.86 -17.26 17.91
C PHE A 22 -0.35 -17.16 17.94
N LEU A 23 0.19 -16.10 17.36
CA LEU A 23 1.60 -15.75 17.41
C LEU A 23 1.73 -14.38 18.07
N ASP A 24 2.28 -14.35 19.28
CA ASP A 24 2.59 -13.13 20.01
C ASP A 24 4.11 -12.92 20.00
N ILE A 25 4.55 -11.83 19.36
CA ILE A 25 5.95 -11.56 19.06
C ILE A 25 6.28 -10.16 19.59
N GLN A 26 7.18 -10.11 20.58
CA GLN A 26 7.44 -8.89 21.36
C GLN A 26 8.43 -7.92 20.70
N GLN A 27 9.11 -8.35 19.63
CA GLN A 27 10.12 -7.52 18.94
C GLN A 27 9.94 -7.57 17.43
N ASN A 28 10.42 -8.63 16.78
CA ASN A 28 10.49 -8.67 15.32
C ASN A 28 9.97 -10.00 14.77
N PHE A 29 9.21 -9.92 13.67
CA PHE A 29 8.81 -11.06 12.84
C PHE A 29 9.27 -10.82 11.41
N SER A 30 10.03 -11.76 10.85
CA SER A 30 10.56 -11.66 9.49
C SER A 30 10.35 -12.98 8.76
N THR A 31 9.84 -12.88 7.53
CA THR A 31 9.63 -14.00 6.63
C THR A 31 10.42 -13.76 5.35
N ASN A 32 11.24 -14.72 4.96
CA ASN A 32 11.96 -14.69 3.68
C ASN A 32 11.52 -15.87 2.83
N VAL A 33 10.90 -15.59 1.69
CA VAL A 33 10.42 -16.60 0.73
C VAL A 33 11.06 -16.31 -0.62
N LYS A 34 11.72 -17.32 -1.20
CA LYS A 34 12.47 -17.16 -2.46
C LYS A 34 11.61 -17.20 -3.71
N GLU A 35 10.54 -18.00 -3.69
CA GLU A 35 9.72 -18.25 -4.87
C GLU A 35 8.36 -17.56 -4.76
N ASN A 36 7.44 -18.12 -3.96
CA ASN A 36 6.09 -17.61 -3.86
C ASN A 36 5.58 -17.61 -2.41
N LEU A 37 5.05 -16.46 -1.99
CA LEU A 37 4.25 -16.33 -0.78
C LEU A 37 2.79 -16.13 -1.19
N ALA A 38 1.93 -17.09 -0.86
CA ALA A 38 0.48 -17.00 -1.05
C ALA A 38 -0.23 -16.95 0.29
N THR A 39 -1.22 -16.07 0.41
CA THR A 39 -2.14 -16.03 1.56
C THR A 39 -3.56 -16.01 1.04
N ASN A 40 -4.38 -16.94 1.53
CA ASN A 40 -5.80 -17.00 1.23
C ASN A 40 -6.56 -16.92 2.55
N ALA A 41 -7.41 -15.91 2.68
CA ALA A 41 -8.20 -15.69 3.86
C ALA A 41 -9.53 -15.06 3.46
N LYS A 42 -10.55 -15.27 4.29
CA LYS A 42 -11.84 -14.57 4.15
C LYS A 42 -11.70 -13.06 4.44
N SER A 43 -10.76 -12.68 5.30
CA SER A 43 -10.49 -11.30 5.71
C SER A 43 -9.04 -11.13 6.15
N MET A 44 -8.48 -9.93 6.00
CA MET A 44 -7.12 -9.56 6.42
C MET A 44 -7.12 -8.14 6.98
N GLN A 45 -6.34 -7.89 8.03
CA GLN A 45 -6.20 -6.58 8.66
C GLN A 45 -4.74 -6.35 9.07
N HIS A 46 -4.26 -5.13 8.83
CA HIS A 46 -2.97 -4.65 9.33
C HIS A 46 -3.22 -3.41 10.19
N ASN A 47 -2.80 -3.46 11.45
CA ASN A 47 -2.79 -2.30 12.34
C ASN A 47 -1.32 -1.94 12.59
N ILE A 48 -0.87 -0.85 11.98
CA ILE A 48 0.54 -0.45 11.96
C ILE A 48 0.63 0.96 12.52
N GLU A 49 1.51 1.16 13.51
CA GLU A 49 1.61 2.45 14.23
C GLU A 49 2.52 3.45 13.53
N GLU A 50 3.61 2.97 12.90
CA GLU A 50 4.63 3.84 12.32
C GLU A 50 4.57 3.83 10.79
N GLN A 51 5.06 2.76 10.14
CA GLN A 51 5.24 2.72 8.69
C GLN A 51 4.77 1.41 8.08
N TYR A 52 4.00 1.51 6.99
CA TYR A 52 3.68 0.40 6.10
C TYR A 52 4.28 0.67 4.71
N SER A 53 5.10 -0.26 4.20
CA SER A 53 5.74 -0.13 2.89
C SER A 53 5.60 -1.41 2.08
N LEU A 54 5.26 -1.26 0.80
CA LEU A 54 5.21 -2.34 -0.18
C LEU A 54 6.05 -1.95 -1.40
N GLN A 55 7.00 -2.81 -1.76
CA GLN A 55 7.85 -2.64 -2.93
C GLN A 55 7.79 -3.91 -3.77
N ALA A 56 7.47 -3.75 -5.04
CA ALA A 56 7.39 -4.82 -6.02
C ALA A 56 7.72 -4.26 -7.40
N ASP A 57 8.07 -5.13 -8.34
CA ASP A 57 8.22 -4.75 -9.75
C ASP A 57 6.88 -4.31 -10.35
N ASN A 58 5.79 -5.01 -10.00
CA ASN A 58 4.43 -4.64 -10.35
C ASN A 58 3.45 -4.97 -9.21
N THR A 59 2.26 -4.38 -9.25
CA THR A 59 1.19 -4.65 -8.28
C THR A 59 -0.17 -4.51 -8.97
N THR A 60 -1.04 -5.50 -8.75
CA THR A 60 -2.42 -5.51 -9.23
C THR A 60 -3.37 -5.56 -8.03
N LEU A 61 -4.37 -4.69 -8.02
CA LEU A 61 -5.42 -4.65 -7.01
C LEU A 61 -6.79 -4.80 -7.69
N GLU A 62 -7.38 -5.98 -7.55
CA GLU A 62 -8.72 -6.28 -8.06
C GLU A 62 -9.73 -6.24 -6.92
N LEU A 63 -10.63 -5.26 -6.95
CA LEU A 63 -11.68 -5.08 -5.95
C LEU A 63 -13.04 -5.19 -6.62
N GLN A 64 -13.94 -5.97 -6.02
CA GLN A 64 -15.32 -6.15 -6.51
C GLN A 64 -16.27 -5.03 -6.04
N SER A 65 -15.82 -4.20 -5.10
CA SER A 65 -16.59 -3.13 -4.48
C SER A 65 -15.65 -1.94 -4.19
N ASP A 66 -16.09 -1.02 -3.33
CA ASP A 66 -15.45 0.26 -3.12
C ASP A 66 -14.05 0.15 -2.52
N CYS A 67 -13.20 1.12 -2.87
CA CYS A 67 -11.88 1.34 -2.26
C CYS A 67 -11.88 2.69 -1.57
N SER A 68 -11.56 2.72 -0.27
CA SER A 68 -11.42 3.95 0.50
C SER A 68 -9.98 4.10 0.98
N ILE A 69 -9.39 5.26 0.72
CA ILE A 69 -8.07 5.65 1.23
C ILE A 69 -8.25 6.95 1.97
N GLN A 70 -7.82 6.97 3.24
CA GLN A 70 -7.85 8.14 4.10
C GLN A 70 -6.44 8.41 4.57
N ALA A 71 -6.00 9.66 4.42
CA ALA A 71 -4.70 10.11 4.90
C ALA A 71 -4.89 11.40 5.71
N GLY A 72 -4.14 11.54 6.79
CA GLY A 72 -4.19 12.74 7.63
C GLY A 72 -3.51 13.96 7.00
N ASN A 73 -2.69 13.77 5.96
CA ASN A 73 -1.91 14.83 5.34
C ASN A 73 -2.05 14.87 3.82
N GLU A 74 -1.60 13.83 3.13
CA GLU A 74 -1.52 13.80 1.66
C GLU A 74 -1.70 12.38 1.10
N ILE A 75 -2.35 12.27 -0.06
CA ILE A 75 -2.32 11.09 -0.94
C ILE A 75 -1.62 11.52 -2.23
N ALA A 76 -0.59 10.78 -2.64
CA ALA A 76 0.17 11.07 -3.86
C ALA A 76 0.28 9.84 -4.76
N TYR A 77 -0.06 9.99 -6.03
CA TYR A 77 0.20 9.03 -7.10
C TYR A 77 1.24 9.61 -8.05
N LYS A 78 2.29 8.84 -8.37
CA LYS A 78 3.41 9.29 -9.20
C LYS A 78 3.76 8.24 -10.26
N VAL A 79 3.81 8.64 -11.52
CA VAL A 79 4.21 7.83 -12.67
C VAL A 79 5.20 8.63 -13.50
N GLY A 80 6.50 8.42 -13.27
CA GLY A 80 7.54 9.30 -13.81
C GLY A 80 7.32 10.74 -13.37
N GLU A 81 7.16 11.66 -14.31
CA GLU A 81 6.86 13.09 -14.05
C GLU A 81 5.36 13.37 -13.86
N THR A 82 4.49 12.43 -14.22
CA THR A 82 3.03 12.59 -14.04
C THR A 82 2.67 12.36 -12.59
N THR A 83 1.93 13.29 -11.98
CA THR A 83 1.55 13.21 -10.56
C THR A 83 0.11 13.62 -10.31
N ILE A 84 -0.50 12.99 -9.31
CA ILE A 84 -1.76 13.41 -8.69
C ILE A 84 -1.46 13.55 -7.21
N THR A 85 -1.74 14.72 -6.64
CA THR A 85 -1.55 15.00 -5.21
C THR A 85 -2.84 15.53 -4.63
N ILE A 86 -3.34 14.88 -3.58
CA ILE A 86 -4.55 15.25 -2.85
C ILE A 86 -4.13 15.58 -1.42
N SER A 87 -4.49 16.78 -0.97
CA SER A 87 -4.26 17.28 0.39
C SER A 87 -5.57 17.87 0.93
N GLY A 88 -5.60 18.25 2.21
CA GLY A 88 -6.84 18.59 2.92
C GLY A 88 -7.78 19.58 2.21
N ASP A 89 -7.27 20.58 1.51
CA ASP A 89 -8.04 21.63 0.83
C ASP A 89 -7.69 21.82 -0.65
N LYS A 90 -6.89 20.92 -1.22
CA LYS A 90 -6.26 21.14 -2.53
C LYS A 90 -5.94 19.85 -3.26
N ILE A 91 -6.20 19.86 -4.56
CA ILE A 91 -5.80 18.83 -5.53
C ILE A 91 -4.84 19.44 -6.55
N ILE A 92 -3.76 18.71 -6.88
CA ILE A 92 -2.80 19.09 -7.91
C ILE A 92 -2.63 17.93 -8.89
N LEU A 93 -2.77 18.19 -10.19
CA LEU A 93 -2.50 17.26 -11.29
C LEU A 93 -1.34 17.81 -12.12
N LYS A 94 -0.34 16.98 -12.42
CA LYS A 94 0.78 17.35 -13.30
C LYS A 94 0.99 16.31 -14.37
N ALA A 95 1.08 16.72 -15.63
CA ALA A 95 1.42 15.86 -16.76
C ALA A 95 1.89 16.68 -17.96
N GLY A 96 2.92 16.23 -18.70
CA GLY A 96 3.31 16.84 -19.97
C GLY A 96 3.63 18.34 -19.93
N GLY A 97 4.17 18.83 -18.80
CA GLY A 97 4.45 20.27 -18.59
C GLY A 97 3.25 21.13 -18.19
N VAL A 98 2.07 20.54 -17.98
CA VAL A 98 0.86 21.20 -17.51
C VAL A 98 0.65 20.92 -16.01
N GLU A 99 0.22 21.93 -15.25
CA GLU A 99 -0.20 21.83 -13.85
C GLU A 99 -1.65 22.33 -13.71
N VAL A 100 -2.53 21.52 -13.12
CA VAL A 100 -3.89 21.90 -12.74
C VAL A 100 -4.00 21.90 -11.22
N VAL A 101 -4.50 23.00 -10.65
CA VAL A 101 -4.71 23.16 -9.21
C VAL A 101 -6.18 23.45 -8.94
N ILE A 102 -6.80 22.68 -8.04
CA ILE A 102 -8.16 22.91 -7.53
C ILE A 102 -8.04 23.17 -6.03
N ASN A 103 -8.61 24.28 -5.55
CA ASN A 103 -8.69 24.63 -4.14
C ASN A 103 -9.87 25.58 -3.88
N SER A 104 -9.93 26.18 -2.68
CA SER A 104 -10.97 27.14 -2.30
C SER A 104 -11.04 28.39 -3.18
N ASN A 105 -10.01 28.71 -3.96
CA ASN A 105 -10.01 29.83 -4.91
C ASN A 105 -10.49 29.42 -6.32
N GLY A 106 -10.85 28.15 -6.52
CA GLY A 106 -11.33 27.61 -7.79
C GLY A 106 -10.31 26.74 -8.51
N LEU A 107 -10.35 26.76 -9.84
CA LEU A 107 -9.51 25.96 -10.73
C LEU A 107 -8.51 26.83 -11.47
N VAL A 108 -7.23 26.48 -11.42
CA VAL A 108 -6.14 27.17 -12.13
C VAL A 108 -5.39 26.17 -12.98
N VAL A 109 -5.16 26.52 -14.25
CA VAL A 109 -4.32 25.76 -15.19
C VAL A 109 -3.08 26.57 -15.51
N LYS A 110 -1.90 25.97 -15.36
CA LYS A 110 -0.60 26.56 -15.69
C LYS A 110 0.06 25.71 -16.77
N GLY A 111 0.43 26.36 -17.88
CA GLY A 111 0.93 25.65 -19.06
C GLY A 111 -0.21 24.96 -19.80
N GLY A 112 -0.07 24.83 -21.13
CA GLY A 112 -1.11 24.25 -21.98
C GLY A 112 -2.27 25.19 -22.30
N GLU A 113 -3.24 24.66 -23.05
CA GLU A 113 -4.43 25.37 -23.53
C GLU A 113 -5.66 24.95 -22.71
N VAL A 114 -6.53 25.90 -22.36
CA VAL A 114 -7.83 25.60 -21.74
C VAL A 114 -8.91 25.75 -22.81
N LYS A 115 -9.57 24.64 -23.16
CA LYS A 115 -10.74 24.62 -24.06
C LYS A 115 -12.00 24.38 -23.23
N SER A 116 -13.00 25.21 -23.40
CA SER A 116 -14.36 24.97 -22.90
C SER A 116 -15.23 24.49 -24.05
N GLU A 117 -15.91 23.36 -23.88
CA GLU A 117 -16.98 22.90 -24.78
C GLU A 117 -18.33 23.56 -24.43
#